data_AF-A0A9E3CEQ1-F1
#
_entry.id   AF-A0A9E3CEQ1-F1
#
_cell.length_a   1.000
_cell.length_b   1.000
_cell.length_c   1.000
_cell.angle_alpha   90.00
_cell.angle_beta   90.00
_cell.angle_gamma   90.00
#
_symmetry.space_group_name_H-M   'P 1'
#
loop_
_entity.id
_entity.type
_entity.pdbx_description
1 polymer ?
#
loop_
_entity_poly.entity_id
_entity_poly.type
_entity_poly.pdbx_seq_one_letter_code
_entity_poly.pdbx_strand_id
1 'polypeptide(L)' 'MASDAVIVARNHLAGLYANGKKPDREVEAQARRNLTAAKLERAVREAVAAFPPLTDEQRGRVVRLLMTGGGADA' A
#
# COMPACT_ATOMS: atom_id res chain seq x y z
N MET A 1 9.33 16.09 -9.12
CA MET A 1 9.34 14.75 -8.48
C MET A 1 7.93 14.50 -7.97
N ALA A 2 7.30 13.39 -8.35
CA ALA A 2 6.01 13.03 -7.78
C ALA A 2 6.20 12.79 -6.26
N SER A 3 5.37 13.40 -5.41
CA SER A 3 5.41 13.20 -3.96
C SER A 3 5.13 11.73 -3.62
N ASP A 4 5.88 11.14 -2.67
CA ASP A 4 5.61 9.79 -2.17
C ASP A 4 4.15 9.69 -1.69
N ALA A 5 3.38 8.78 -2.29
CA ALA A 5 1.97 8.58 -2.00
C ALA A 5 1.72 8.31 -0.50
N VAL A 6 2.67 7.70 0.21
CA VAL A 6 2.60 7.48 1.66
C VAL A 6 2.67 8.81 2.41
N ILE A 7 3.52 9.74 1.98
CA ILE A 7 3.63 11.07 2.60
C ILE A 7 2.34 11.85 2.37
N VAL A 8 1.80 11.83 1.14
CA VAL A 8 0.53 12.49 0.81
C VAL A 8 -0.62 11.94 1.66
N ALA A 9 -0.78 10.61 1.73
CA ALA A 9 -1.84 9.99 2.51
C ALA A 9 -1.70 10.25 4.02
N ARG A 10 -0.46 10.28 4.54
CA ARG A 10 -0.18 10.60 5.95
C ARG A 10 -0.54 12.06 6.26
N ASN A 11 -0.12 12.99 5.41
CA ASN A 11 -0.44 14.42 5.56
C ASN A 11 -1.94 14.66 5.49
N HIS A 12 -2.64 13.96 4.59
CA HIS A 12 -4.09 14.02 4.51
C HIS A 12 -4.76 13.55 5.81
N LEU A 13 -4.39 12.38 6.34
CA LEU A 13 -4.93 11.87 7.61
C LEU A 13 -4.64 12.82 8.78
N ALA A 14 -3.43 13.38 8.86
CA ALA A 14 -3.07 14.35 9.89
C ALA A 14 -3.90 15.65 9.77
N GLY A 15 -4.13 16.12 8.54
CA GLY A 15 -4.92 17.31 8.23
C GLY A 15 -6.38 17.22 8.71
N LEU A 16 -6.94 16.02 8.81
CA LEU A 16 -8.30 15.81 9.33
C LEU A 16 -8.45 16.23 10.81
N TYR A 17 -7.38 16.18 11.58
CA TYR A 17 -7.35 16.56 13.00
C TYR A 17 -6.75 17.95 13.25
N ALA A 18 -6.35 18.66 12.20
CA ALA A 18 -5.77 19.99 12.33
C ALA A 18 -6.75 20.95 13.02
N ASN A 19 -6.20 21.85 13.83
CA ASN A 19 -6.96 22.91 14.52
C ASN A 19 -8.08 22.36 15.44
N GLY A 20 -7.86 21.21 16.08
CA GLY A 20 -8.79 20.63 17.04
C GLY A 20 -10.05 20.00 16.43
N LYS A 21 -10.09 19.84 15.10
CA LYS A 21 -11.20 19.17 14.41
C LYS A 21 -11.25 17.69 14.80
N LYS A 22 -12.48 17.18 14.92
CA LYS A 22 -12.74 15.74 14.99
C LYS A 22 -13.43 15.33 13.70
N PRO A 23 -12.77 14.58 12.82
CA PRO A 23 -13.38 14.14 11.57
C PRO A 23 -14.53 13.18 11.84
N ASP A 24 -15.47 13.13 10.89
CA ASP A 24 -16.46 12.06 10.86
C ASP A 24 -15.78 10.68 10.78
N ARG A 25 -16.41 9.67 11.38
CA ARG A 25 -15.85 8.32 11.50
C ARG A 25 -15.58 7.69 10.14
N GLU A 26 -16.46 7.87 9.16
CA GLU A 26 -16.28 7.28 7.83
C GLU A 26 -15.16 7.96 7.06
N VAL A 27 -15.03 9.28 7.21
CA VAL A 27 -13.93 10.06 6.61
C VAL A 27 -12.58 9.62 7.18
N GLU A 28 -12.49 9.44 8.51
CA GLU A 28 -11.29 8.92 9.15
C GLU A 28 -10.97 7.49 8.67
N ALA A 29 -11.97 6.60 8.68
CA ALA A 29 -11.79 5.21 8.27
C ALA A 29 -11.27 5.13 6.82
N GLN A 30 -11.83 5.93 5.91
CA GLN A 30 -11.37 5.98 4.53
C GLN A 30 -9.94 6.52 4.41
N ALA A 31 -9.58 7.58 5.13
CA ALA A 31 -8.22 8.11 5.12
C ALA A 31 -7.19 7.07 5.62
N ARG A 32 -7.55 6.28 6.64
CA ARG A 32 -6.72 5.16 7.12
C ARG A 32 -6.58 4.06 6.08
N ARG A 33 -7.68 3.66 5.42
CA ARG A 33 -7.64 2.67 4.32
C ARG A 33 -6.70 3.11 3.20
N ASN A 34 -6.78 4.38 2.80
CA ASN A 34 -5.92 4.95 1.77
C ASN A 34 -4.43 4.93 2.19
N LEU A 35 -4.13 5.30 3.43
CA LEU A 35 -2.76 5.24 3.96
C LEU A 35 -2.22 3.80 3.99
N THR A 36 -3.05 2.82 4.37
CA THR A 36 -2.66 1.41 4.34
C THR A 36 -2.38 0.95 2.91
N ALA A 37 -3.24 1.28 1.95
CA ALA A 37 -3.05 0.94 0.54
C ALA A 37 -1.74 1.53 -0.02
N ALA A 38 -1.46 2.81 0.25
CA ALA A 38 -0.22 3.46 -0.19
C ALA A 38 1.04 2.80 0.39
N LYS A 39 0.99 2.38 1.66
CA LYS A 39 2.10 1.65 2.30
C LYS A 39 2.33 0.28 1.65
N LEU A 40 1.25 -0.46 1.36
CA LEU A 40 1.33 -1.76 0.69
C LEU A 40 1.94 -1.61 -0.70
N GLU A 41 1.48 -0.63 -1.49
CA GLU A 41 2.04 -0.39 -2.82
C GLU A 41 3.53 -0.05 -2.75
N ARG A 42 3.94 0.82 -1.82
CA ARG A 42 5.34 1.16 -1.64
C ARG A 42 6.18 -0.06 -1.25
N ALA A 43 5.70 -0.88 -0.33
CA ALA A 43 6.39 -2.11 0.08
C ALA A 43 6.54 -3.09 -1.09
N VAL A 44 5.50 -3.26 -1.92
CA VAL A 44 5.59 -4.08 -3.13
C VAL A 44 6.63 -3.52 -4.09
N ARG A 45 6.65 -2.21 -4.32
CA ARG A 45 7.62 -1.55 -5.19
C ARG A 45 9.05 -1.72 -4.69
N GLU A 46 9.28 -1.51 -3.40
CA GLU A 46 10.57 -1.71 -2.75
C GLU A 46 11.02 -3.18 -2.85
N ALA A 47 10.13 -4.12 -2.59
CA ALA A 47 10.41 -5.56 -2.70
C ALA A 47 10.78 -5.98 -4.13
N VAL A 48 10.06 -5.45 -5.14
CA VAL A 48 10.35 -5.71 -6.56
C VAL A 48 11.67 -5.06 -6.97
N ALA A 49 11.96 -3.85 -6.50
CA ALA A 49 13.18 -3.12 -6.85
C ALA A 49 14.45 -3.72 -6.20
N ALA A 50 14.32 -4.34 -5.02
CA ALA A 50 15.42 -4.97 -4.31
C ALA A 50 15.84 -6.32 -4.90
N PHE A 51 15.01 -6.94 -5.74
CA PHE A 51 15.32 -8.22 -6.38
C PHE A 51 16.03 -8.00 -7.72
N PRO A 52 17.05 -8.81 -8.07
CA PRO A 52 17.48 -8.91 -9.47
C PRO A 52 16.28 -9.26 -10.35
N PRO A 53 16.24 -8.82 -11.62
CA PRO A 53 15.10 -9.05 -12.49
C PRO A 53 14.73 -10.54 -12.50
N LEU A 54 13.50 -10.85 -12.09
CA LEU A 54 13.02 -12.22 -12.13
C LEU A 54 13.07 -12.73 -13.57
N THR A 55 13.50 -13.99 -13.74
CA THR A 55 13.33 -14.68 -15.02
C THR A 55 11.84 -14.80 -15.33
N ASP A 56 11.49 -15.00 -16.60
CA ASP A 56 10.07 -15.12 -17.01
C ASP A 56 9.37 -16.29 -16.30
N GLU A 57 10.09 -17.38 -16.03
CA GLU A 57 9.59 -18.53 -15.26
C GLU A 57 9.31 -18.17 -13.80
N GLN A 58 10.21 -17.42 -13.15
CA GLN A 58 10.02 -16.95 -11.78
C GLN A 58 8.84 -15.99 -11.67
N ARG A 59 8.70 -15.07 -12.64
CA ARG A 59 7.56 -14.14 -12.74
C ARG A 59 6.25 -14.91 -12.88
N GLY A 60 6.21 -15.91 -13.76
CA GLY A 60 5.04 -16.78 -13.94
C GLY A 60 4.68 -17.61 -12.71
N ARG A 61 5.66 -17.95 -11.86
CA ARG A 61 5.42 -18.63 -10.57
C ARG A 61 4.86 -17.67 -9.52
N VAL A 62 5.41 -16.46 -9.41
CA VAL A 62 4.91 -15.42 -8.49
C VAL A 62 3.47 -15.01 -8.84
N VAL A 63 3.16 -14.80 -10.13
CA VAL A 63 1.80 -14.47 -10.57
C VAL A 63 0.81 -15.58 -10.16
N ARG A 64 1.17 -16.85 -10.35
CA ARG A 64 0.33 -17.99 -9.93
C ARG A 64 0.08 -18.00 -8.42
N LEU A 65 1.13 -17.81 -7.61
CA LEU A 65 1.01 -17.76 -6.15
C LEU A 65 0.11 -16.61 -5.66
N LEU A 66 0.17 -15.45 -6.34
CA LEU A 66 -0.66 -14.29 -6.01
C LEU A 66 -2.12 -14.49 -6.47
N MET A 67 -2.34 -15.13 -7.63
CA MET A 67 -3.68 -15.40 -8.18
C MET A 67 -4.45 -16.43 -7.36
N THR A 68 -3.78 -17.38 -6.70
CA THR A 68 -4.42 -18.36 -5.80
C THR A 68 -4.74 -17.80 -4.41
N GLY A 69 -4.51 -16.51 -4.18
CA GLY A 69 -4.93 -15.84 -2.96
C GLY A 69 -4.23 -16.34 -1.70
N GLY A 70 -2.89 -16.53 -1.72
CA GLY A 70 -2.04 -16.60 -0.52
C GLY A 70 -2.41 -17.58 0.61
N GLY A 71 -3.37 -18.48 0.41
CA GLY A 71 -4.00 -19.28 1.47
C GLY A 71 -4.26 -20.72 1.06
N ALA A 72 -3.33 -21.34 0.35
CA ALA A 72 -3.43 -22.74 -0.05
C ALA A 72 -2.48 -23.68 0.73
N ASP A 73 -1.92 -23.22 1.85
CA ASP A 73 -1.16 -24.05 2.80
C ASP A 73 -1.49 -23.60 4.24
N ALA A 74 -2.65 -24.02 4.75
CA ALA A 74 -2.98 -24.10 6.19
C ALA A 74 -4.07 -25.14 6.42
#